data_AF-A0A1T5MRB2-F1
#
_entry.id   AF-A0A1T5MRB2-F1
#
_cell.length_a   1.000
_cell.length_b   1.000
_cell.length_c   1.000
_cell.angle_alpha   90.00
_cell.angle_beta   90.00
_cell.angle_gamma   90.00
#
_symmetry.space_group_name_H-M   'P 1'
#
loop_
_entity.id
_entity.type
_entity.pdbx_description
1 polymer ?
#
loop_
_entity_poly.entity_id
_entity_poly.type
_entity_poly.pdbx_seq_one_letter_code
_entity_poly.pdbx_strand_id
1 'polypeptide(L)'
;MSFIKQEEQVKRDSIKKEVVKSSSKLALKLIIGSIGLPATILIAIVILVLPIPLIVIGGYAIYNEPVNDNIGYYGGNIEIHGKDRFAWPIPGCYRITSEYGLRYHPIDKIKKMHTGVDVAAPSGRKVVAADDGVVYFSGNKGGYGKTVIIKHEGNIETYYAHNSSLRVKKGDKVTKGDVIALSGNSGKSTGSHLHFEVRIAGNHVDPLKYFRVERVIPDDGLPEDLKFKKANKNKLKKWLEDRKSYLAKESFIESFIAAGNQYDLDPLLLVAITGQEQSFVPKNHRKAKQISKNPFNVFGSWEVYGESFEKSAKIAAATVIKLSKDRPEGEHPLKWINSKSNPRGYYASHSRWWIGVNKFYNSLRKEVGYD
;
A
#
# COMPACT_ATOMS: atom_id res chain seq x y z
N MET A 1 1.74 -17.98 37.55
CA MET A 1 1.20 -18.14 36.18
C MET A 1 2.21 -17.82 35.06
N SER A 2 3.39 -17.26 35.35
CA SER A 2 4.46 -16.99 34.35
C SER A 2 5.43 -18.17 34.14
N PHE A 3 5.69 -18.99 35.18
CA PHE A 3 6.64 -20.12 35.09
C PHE A 3 6.13 -21.31 34.24
N ILE A 4 4.84 -21.64 34.33
CA ILE A 4 4.23 -22.75 33.56
C ILE A 4 4.26 -22.48 32.04
N LYS A 5 4.12 -21.20 31.63
CA LYS A 5 4.20 -20.81 30.22
C LYS A 5 5.63 -20.89 29.65
N GLN A 6 6.65 -20.71 30.49
CA GLN A 6 8.05 -20.81 30.06
C GLN A 6 8.47 -22.28 29.87
N GLU A 7 8.04 -23.19 30.74
CA GLU A 7 8.32 -24.63 30.59
C GLU A 7 7.60 -25.26 29.39
N GLU A 8 6.34 -24.88 29.11
CA GLU A 8 5.65 -25.33 27.91
C GLU A 8 6.31 -24.85 26.62
N GLN A 9 6.84 -23.62 26.61
CA GLN A 9 7.52 -23.06 25.44
C GLN A 9 8.85 -23.80 25.18
N VAL A 10 9.64 -24.06 26.23
CA VAL A 10 10.90 -24.81 26.12
C VAL A 10 10.66 -26.26 25.67
N LYS A 11 9.61 -26.93 26.17
CA LYS A 11 9.22 -28.28 25.71
C LYS A 11 8.81 -28.27 24.24
N ARG A 12 8.02 -27.29 23.80
CA ARG A 12 7.60 -27.16 22.38
C ARG A 12 8.78 -26.89 21.46
N ASP A 13 9.75 -26.08 21.89
CA ASP A 13 10.92 -25.76 21.09
C ASP A 13 11.93 -26.93 21.02
N SER A 14 12.03 -27.73 22.07
CA SER A 14 12.82 -28.97 22.08
C SER A 14 12.22 -30.01 21.13
N ILE A 15 10.91 -30.23 21.18
CA ILE A 15 10.19 -31.16 20.29
C ILE A 15 10.30 -30.70 18.83
N LYS A 16 10.20 -29.40 18.55
CA LYS A 16 10.40 -28.86 17.19
C LYS A 16 11.81 -29.11 16.66
N LYS A 17 12.85 -28.90 17.48
CA LYS A 17 14.24 -29.17 17.07
C LYS A 17 14.49 -30.64 16.78
N GLU A 18 13.90 -31.54 17.56
CA GLU A 18 14.06 -32.99 17.40
C GLU A 18 13.33 -33.52 16.17
N VAL A 19 12.11 -33.02 15.89
CA VAL A 19 11.35 -33.33 14.67
C VAL A 19 12.08 -32.84 13.43
N VAL A 20 12.65 -31.63 13.43
CA VAL A 20 13.42 -31.11 12.28
C VAL A 20 14.70 -31.93 12.04
N LYS A 21 15.37 -32.37 13.10
CA LYS A 21 16.60 -33.18 13.01
C LYS A 21 16.33 -34.63 12.57
N SER A 22 15.16 -35.19 12.94
CA SER A 22 14.70 -36.50 12.49
C SER A 22 14.28 -36.47 11.01
N SER A 23 13.48 -35.48 10.61
CA SER A 23 13.02 -35.32 9.22
C SER A 23 14.16 -35.07 8.23
N SER A 24 15.20 -34.34 8.64
CA SER A 24 16.39 -34.11 7.80
C SER A 24 17.26 -35.36 7.65
N LYS A 25 17.42 -36.18 8.70
CA LYS A 25 18.13 -37.47 8.60
C LYS A 25 17.33 -38.51 7.81
N LEU A 26 16.00 -38.51 7.90
CA LEU A 26 15.13 -39.41 7.13
C LEU A 26 15.13 -39.03 5.63
N ALA A 27 15.04 -37.73 5.33
CA ALA A 27 15.14 -37.22 3.95
C ALA A 27 16.49 -37.55 3.32
N LEU A 28 17.59 -37.43 4.06
CA LEU A 28 18.93 -37.76 3.55
C LEU A 28 19.12 -39.27 3.33
N LYS A 29 18.54 -40.13 4.19
CA LYS A 29 18.57 -41.59 4.00
C LYS A 29 17.70 -42.06 2.83
N LEU A 30 16.56 -41.42 2.58
CA LEU A 30 15.67 -41.75 1.45
C LEU A 30 16.24 -41.33 0.09
N ILE A 31 17.09 -40.31 0.04
CA ILE A 31 17.72 -39.84 -1.22
C ILE A 31 18.92 -40.71 -1.62
N ILE A 32 19.63 -41.33 -0.67
CA ILE A 32 20.83 -42.14 -0.94
C ILE A 32 20.47 -43.62 -1.20
N GLY A 33 19.28 -44.08 -0.80
CA GLY A 33 18.97 -45.51 -0.73
C GLY A 33 18.33 -46.18 -1.95
N SER A 34 17.84 -45.45 -2.97
CA SER A 34 16.84 -46.06 -3.87
C SER A 34 17.06 -45.92 -5.38
N ILE A 35 18.10 -45.23 -5.86
CA ILE A 35 18.29 -45.07 -7.31
C ILE A 35 19.79 -45.12 -7.59
N GLY A 36 20.24 -46.19 -8.26
CA GLY A 36 21.64 -46.45 -8.64
C GLY A 36 22.19 -45.49 -9.70
N LEU A 37 22.13 -44.18 -9.41
CA LEU A 37 22.66 -43.12 -10.26
C LEU A 37 24.13 -42.86 -9.91
N PRO A 38 25.01 -42.66 -10.92
CA PRO A 38 26.39 -42.25 -10.71
C PRO A 38 26.47 -40.96 -9.88
N ALA A 39 27.43 -40.90 -8.94
CA ALA A 39 27.60 -39.78 -8.00
C ALA A 39 27.69 -38.39 -8.68
N THR A 40 28.12 -38.33 -9.94
CA THR A 40 28.20 -37.11 -10.75
C THR A 40 26.83 -36.50 -11.07
N ILE A 41 25.79 -37.33 -11.26
CA ILE A 41 24.42 -36.86 -11.51
C ILE A 41 23.77 -36.36 -10.21
N LEU A 42 24.09 -37.00 -9.08
CA LEU A 42 23.59 -36.56 -7.76
C LEU A 42 24.12 -35.17 -7.38
N ILE A 43 25.41 -34.91 -7.66
CA ILE A 43 26.05 -33.61 -7.44
C ILE A 43 25.41 -32.53 -8.34
N ALA A 44 25.10 -32.86 -9.60
CA ALA A 44 24.42 -31.93 -10.51
C ALA A 44 23.00 -31.57 -10.03
N ILE A 45 22.23 -32.55 -9.51
CA ILE A 45 20.90 -32.30 -8.93
C ILE A 45 21.00 -31.46 -7.66
N VAL A 46 21.99 -31.70 -6.79
CA VAL A 46 22.21 -30.89 -5.58
C VAL A 46 22.59 -29.45 -5.94
N ILE A 47 23.40 -29.21 -6.98
CA ILE A 47 23.74 -27.87 -7.46
C ILE A 47 22.55 -27.17 -8.13
N LEU A 48 21.61 -27.92 -8.73
CA LEU A 48 20.37 -27.36 -9.30
C LEU A 48 19.30 -27.08 -8.25
N VAL A 49 19.27 -27.88 -7.17
CA VAL A 49 18.28 -27.79 -6.10
C VAL A 49 18.73 -26.90 -4.96
N LEU A 50 20.01 -26.57 -4.76
CA LEU A 50 20.48 -25.60 -3.75
C LEU A 50 20.21 -24.10 -4.04
N PRO A 51 20.20 -23.60 -5.30
CA PRO A 51 19.83 -22.21 -5.57
C PRO A 51 18.33 -21.97 -5.40
N ILE A 52 17.48 -23.01 -5.52
CA ILE A 52 16.03 -22.91 -5.34
C ILE A 52 15.63 -22.55 -3.90
N PRO A 53 16.10 -23.23 -2.83
CA PRO A 53 15.85 -22.86 -1.46
C PRO A 53 16.58 -21.58 -1.09
N LEU A 54 17.72 -21.20 -1.71
CA LEU A 54 18.30 -19.87 -1.49
C LEU A 54 17.45 -18.74 -2.10
N ILE A 55 16.81 -18.96 -3.25
CA ILE A 55 15.84 -18.03 -3.85
C ILE A 55 14.55 -18.00 -3.01
N VAL A 56 14.10 -19.15 -2.50
CA VAL A 56 12.91 -19.25 -1.63
C VAL A 56 13.18 -18.63 -0.25
N ILE A 57 14.37 -18.82 0.34
CA ILE A 57 14.78 -18.23 1.63
C ILE A 57 15.12 -16.75 1.46
N GLY A 58 15.76 -16.35 0.35
CA GLY A 58 15.99 -14.94 -0.01
C GLY A 58 14.67 -14.22 -0.25
N GLY A 59 13.71 -14.88 -0.91
CA GLY A 59 12.32 -14.44 -0.95
C GLY A 59 11.73 -14.34 0.46
N TYR A 60 11.80 -15.40 1.27
CA TYR A 60 11.24 -15.47 2.62
C TYR A 60 11.83 -14.40 3.58
N ALA A 61 13.10 -14.04 3.42
CA ALA A 61 13.77 -12.97 4.17
C ALA A 61 13.35 -11.57 3.69
N ILE A 62 13.00 -11.40 2.41
CA ILE A 62 12.35 -10.18 1.88
C ILE A 62 10.87 -10.11 2.31
N TYR A 63 10.22 -11.25 2.57
CA TYR A 63 8.80 -11.36 2.94
C TYR A 63 8.49 -11.26 4.44
N ASN A 64 9.50 -11.15 5.32
CA ASN A 64 9.29 -11.02 6.76
C ASN A 64 9.37 -9.58 7.31
N GLU A 65 9.37 -8.57 6.44
CA GLU A 65 8.78 -7.28 6.83
C GLU A 65 7.28 -7.53 7.06
N PRO A 66 6.74 -7.29 8.27
CA PRO A 66 5.33 -7.52 8.53
C PRO A 66 4.51 -6.63 7.61
N VAL A 67 3.94 -7.20 6.56
CA VAL A 67 2.86 -6.59 5.78
C VAL A 67 1.64 -6.58 6.70
N ASN A 68 1.58 -5.54 7.52
CA ASN A 68 0.44 -5.30 8.38
C ASN A 68 -0.72 -4.85 7.50
N ASP A 69 -1.78 -5.66 7.51
CA ASP A 69 -3.03 -5.44 6.80
C ASP A 69 -3.68 -4.12 7.23
N ASN A 70 -3.38 -3.03 6.52
CA ASN A 70 -4.21 -1.84 6.32
C ASN A 70 -3.51 -0.92 5.32
N ILE A 71 -3.65 -1.26 4.04
CA ILE A 71 -2.90 -0.68 2.94
C ILE A 71 -3.74 0.39 2.23
N GLY A 72 -3.57 1.65 2.65
CA GLY A 72 -3.83 2.82 1.83
C GLY A 72 -2.49 3.38 1.33
N TYR A 73 -1.88 2.74 0.33
CA TYR A 73 -0.64 3.20 -0.29
C TYR A 73 -0.89 4.50 -1.08
N TYR A 74 -0.66 5.66 -0.47
CA TYR A 74 -0.38 6.88 -1.24
C TYR A 74 1.09 6.80 -1.65
N GLY A 75 1.33 6.18 -2.81
CA GLY A 75 2.63 6.11 -3.45
C GLY A 75 2.90 7.39 -4.22
N GLY A 76 3.10 8.47 -3.49
CA GLY A 76 3.47 9.78 -3.99
C GLY A 76 3.78 10.65 -2.80
N ASN A 77 4.92 11.32 -2.79
CA ASN A 77 5.18 12.39 -1.84
C ASN A 77 4.14 13.48 -2.13
N ILE A 78 2.99 13.45 -1.46
CA ILE A 78 2.11 14.61 -1.46
C ILE A 78 2.85 15.62 -0.59
N GLU A 79 3.38 16.73 -1.10
CA GLU A 79 3.61 17.83 -0.17
C GLU A 79 2.27 18.50 0.01
N ILE A 80 1.70 18.32 1.21
CA ILE A 80 0.55 19.11 1.59
C ILE A 80 1.08 20.48 1.98
N HIS A 81 1.13 21.37 1.00
CA HIS A 81 1.21 22.80 1.26
C HIS A 81 -0.18 23.27 1.65
N GLY A 82 -0.25 24.06 2.72
CA GLY A 82 -1.51 24.63 3.17
C GLY A 82 -2.22 25.33 2.02
N LYS A 83 -3.46 24.91 1.73
CA LYS A 83 -4.39 25.82 1.07
C LYS A 83 -4.67 26.84 2.15
N ASP A 84 -3.99 27.97 2.10
CA ASP A 84 -4.24 29.06 3.04
C ASP A 84 -3.61 28.82 4.44
N ARG A 85 -4.41 28.92 5.50
CA ARG A 85 -3.98 29.15 6.87
C ARG A 85 -3.19 28.00 7.51
N PHE A 86 -3.51 26.73 7.18
CA PHE A 86 -2.97 25.56 7.89
C PHE A 86 -1.73 24.91 7.22
N ALA A 87 -0.65 24.73 7.97
CA ALA A 87 0.44 23.81 7.64
C ALA A 87 0.04 22.35 7.88
N TRP A 88 0.63 21.44 7.10
CA TRP A 88 0.44 20.01 7.30
C TRP A 88 0.99 19.56 8.66
N PRO A 89 0.18 18.88 9.50
CA PRO A 89 0.50 18.67 10.91
C PRO A 89 1.55 17.57 11.17
N ILE A 90 1.99 16.84 10.14
CA ILE A 90 3.03 15.80 10.28
C ILE A 90 3.94 15.76 9.04
N PRO A 91 4.89 16.70 8.93
CA PRO A 91 5.76 16.83 7.76
C PRO A 91 6.42 15.51 7.38
N GLY A 92 6.57 15.23 6.08
CA GLY A 92 7.17 13.98 5.57
C GLY A 92 6.32 12.71 5.74
N CYS A 93 5.09 12.81 6.25
CA CYS A 93 4.15 11.69 6.31
C CYS A 93 2.82 12.15 5.71
N TYR A 94 2.44 11.59 4.57
CA TYR A 94 1.29 12.09 3.81
C TYR A 94 0.27 11.00 3.48
N ARG A 95 0.54 9.78 3.94
CA ARG A 95 -0.30 8.63 3.68
C ARG A 95 -1.51 8.64 4.61
N ILE A 96 -2.66 9.02 4.07
CA ILE A 96 -3.93 8.95 4.78
C ILE A 96 -4.38 7.48 4.88
N THR A 97 -4.49 6.96 6.08
CA THR A 97 -5.01 5.60 6.33
C THR A 97 -6.51 5.55 6.58
N SER A 98 -7.10 6.68 6.96
CA SER A 98 -8.55 6.78 7.13
C SER A 98 -9.03 8.22 6.95
N GLU A 99 -10.04 8.40 6.10
CA GLU A 99 -10.63 9.72 5.80
C GLU A 99 -11.72 10.09 6.80
N TYR A 100 -12.06 11.37 6.84
CA TYR A 100 -13.21 11.90 7.58
C TYR A 100 -14.53 11.35 7.02
N GLY A 101 -15.51 11.09 7.88
CA GLY A 101 -16.87 10.70 7.48
C GLY A 101 -17.34 9.35 8.01
N LEU A 102 -18.54 8.94 7.58
CA LEU A 102 -19.14 7.65 7.97
C LEU A 102 -18.36 6.49 7.36
N ARG A 103 -17.69 5.71 8.19
CA ARG A 103 -16.95 4.52 7.76
C ARG A 103 -17.28 3.31 8.62
N TYR A 104 -17.02 2.12 8.09
CA TYR A 104 -17.08 0.90 8.88
C TYR A 104 -15.92 0.91 9.89
N HIS A 105 -16.24 0.91 11.19
CA HIS A 105 -15.25 1.01 12.25
C HIS A 105 -14.47 -0.31 12.37
N PRO A 106 -13.14 -0.32 12.22
CA PRO A 106 -12.37 -1.56 12.12
C PRO A 106 -12.38 -2.39 13.42
N ILE A 107 -12.57 -1.74 14.56
CA ILE A 107 -12.61 -2.40 15.88
C ILE A 107 -14.05 -2.77 16.27
N ASP A 108 -15.00 -1.87 16.00
CA ASP A 108 -16.36 -1.98 16.57
C ASP A 108 -17.32 -2.65 15.57
N LYS A 109 -16.87 -2.88 14.31
CA LYS A 109 -17.62 -3.54 13.22
C LYS A 109 -19.00 -2.94 12.93
N ILE A 110 -19.16 -1.64 13.22
CA ILE A 110 -20.35 -0.83 12.94
C ILE A 110 -19.98 0.38 12.08
N LYS A 111 -20.94 0.94 11.33
CA LYS A 111 -20.73 2.25 10.70
C LYS A 111 -20.63 3.31 11.80
N LYS A 112 -19.51 4.02 11.86
CA LYS A 112 -19.22 5.05 12.84
C LYS A 112 -18.64 6.28 12.14
N MET A 113 -19.01 7.44 12.64
CA MET A 113 -18.45 8.70 12.16
C MET A 113 -16.97 8.77 12.56
N HIS A 114 -16.10 8.99 11.58
CA HIS A 114 -14.72 9.36 11.80
C HIS A 114 -14.59 10.87 11.75
N THR A 115 -14.20 11.45 12.88
CA THR A 115 -14.25 12.90 13.14
C THR A 115 -13.03 13.67 12.66
N GLY A 116 -12.07 12.98 12.04
CA GLY A 116 -10.83 13.54 11.53
C GLY A 116 -10.25 12.69 10.42
N VAL A 117 -8.95 12.87 10.19
CA VAL A 117 -8.15 12.10 9.23
C VAL A 117 -7.04 11.37 9.98
N ASP A 118 -6.83 10.10 9.64
CA ASP A 118 -5.72 9.29 10.17
C ASP A 118 -4.58 9.32 9.16
N VAL A 119 -3.41 9.79 9.59
CA VAL A 119 -2.19 9.86 8.77
C VAL A 119 -1.18 8.87 9.32
N ALA A 120 -0.84 7.85 8.52
CA ALA A 120 0.18 6.89 8.89
C ALA A 120 1.52 7.58 9.14
N ALA A 121 2.09 7.30 10.31
CA ALA A 121 3.40 7.81 10.68
C ALA A 121 4.08 6.85 11.66
N PRO A 122 5.40 6.63 11.52
CA PRO A 122 6.15 5.86 12.51
C PRO A 122 6.08 6.56 13.87
N SER A 123 6.17 5.80 14.95
CA SER A 123 6.20 6.35 16.30
C SER A 123 7.43 7.25 16.44
N GLY A 124 7.27 8.41 17.08
CA GLY A 124 8.36 9.38 17.25
C GLY A 124 8.46 10.42 16.13
N ARG A 125 7.63 10.36 15.07
CA ARG A 125 7.62 11.42 14.04
C ARG A 125 7.16 12.74 14.64
N LYS A 126 7.81 13.84 14.25
CA LYS A 126 7.43 15.19 14.70
C LYS A 126 6.02 15.55 14.22
N VAL A 127 5.16 15.91 15.16
CA VAL A 127 3.84 16.49 14.92
C VAL A 127 3.93 17.98 15.20
N VAL A 128 3.45 18.79 14.27
CA VAL A 128 3.58 20.25 14.30
C VAL A 128 2.22 20.95 14.39
N ALA A 129 2.21 22.16 14.96
CA ALA A 129 1.03 23.01 14.96
C ALA A 129 0.64 23.38 13.52
N ALA A 130 -0.61 23.09 13.15
CA ALA A 130 -1.12 23.42 11.83
C ALA A 130 -1.26 24.94 11.65
N ASP A 131 -1.48 25.72 12.70
CA ASP A 131 -1.58 27.18 12.63
C ASP A 131 -1.19 27.82 13.96
N ASP A 132 -1.01 29.14 13.95
CA ASP A 132 -0.76 29.94 15.15
C ASP A 132 -1.91 29.79 16.14
N GLY A 133 -1.60 29.71 17.44
CA GLY A 133 -2.64 29.59 18.45
C GLY A 133 -2.15 29.38 19.87
N VAL A 134 -3.09 29.00 20.71
CA VAL A 134 -2.84 28.70 22.14
C VAL A 134 -3.25 27.27 22.43
N VAL A 135 -2.38 26.52 23.09
CA VAL A 135 -2.64 25.15 23.49
C VAL A 135 -3.76 25.15 24.54
N TYR A 136 -4.94 24.69 24.15
CA TYR A 136 -6.11 24.58 25.00
C TYR A 136 -6.06 23.34 25.91
N PHE A 137 -5.47 22.25 25.40
CA PHE A 137 -5.30 21.00 26.12
C PHE A 137 -4.02 20.29 25.69
N SER A 138 -3.31 19.70 26.65
CA SER A 138 -2.20 18.79 26.40
C SER A 138 -2.19 17.73 27.51
N GLY A 139 -2.50 16.47 27.17
CA GLY A 139 -2.62 15.40 28.15
C GLY A 139 -3.26 14.14 27.57
N ASN A 140 -3.66 13.20 28.43
CA ASN A 140 -4.36 11.98 28.02
C ASN A 140 -5.88 12.24 27.91
N LYS A 141 -6.50 11.88 26.79
CA LYS A 141 -7.92 12.17 26.49
C LYS A 141 -8.68 10.93 26.02
N GLY A 142 -8.85 9.96 26.92
CA GLY A 142 -9.65 8.76 26.66
C GLY A 142 -9.22 8.03 25.38
N GLY A 143 -10.16 7.80 24.46
CA GLY A 143 -9.90 7.11 23.20
C GLY A 143 -8.83 7.78 22.31
N TYR A 144 -8.66 9.10 22.39
CA TYR A 144 -7.64 9.84 21.63
C TYR A 144 -6.21 9.62 22.17
N GLY A 145 -6.05 9.05 23.37
CA GLY A 145 -4.73 8.90 23.99
C GLY A 145 -4.08 10.25 24.29
N LYS A 146 -2.75 10.32 24.16
CA LYS A 146 -2.00 11.57 24.36
C LYS A 146 -2.34 12.56 23.24
N THR A 147 -2.96 13.65 23.62
CA THR A 147 -3.61 14.59 22.70
C THR A 147 -3.14 16.01 22.99
N VAL A 148 -2.85 16.76 21.92
CA VAL A 148 -2.77 18.23 21.95
C VAL A 148 -4.03 18.78 21.28
N ILE A 149 -4.62 19.84 21.85
CA ILE A 149 -5.68 20.62 21.23
C ILE A 149 -5.24 22.07 21.21
N ILE A 150 -5.23 22.69 20.03
CA ILE A 150 -4.86 24.10 19.85
C ILE A 150 -6.11 24.88 19.45
N LYS A 151 -6.32 26.02 20.11
CA LYS A 151 -7.30 27.02 19.72
C LYS A 151 -6.62 28.07 18.85
N HIS A 152 -7.22 28.34 17.70
CA HIS A 152 -6.78 29.34 16.74
C HIS A 152 -7.80 30.48 16.66
N GLU A 153 -7.43 31.60 16.04
CA GLU A 153 -8.38 32.69 15.76
C GLU A 153 -9.56 32.20 14.90
N GLY A 154 -10.74 32.83 15.03
CA GLY A 154 -11.92 32.50 14.21
C GLY A 154 -12.71 31.28 14.67
N ASN A 155 -12.66 30.92 15.96
CA ASN A 155 -13.35 29.76 16.55
C ASN A 155 -12.94 28.41 15.92
N ILE A 156 -11.67 28.29 15.56
CA ILE A 156 -11.12 27.06 14.98
C ILE A 156 -10.30 26.32 16.04
N GLU A 157 -10.48 25.01 16.10
CA GLU A 157 -9.68 24.12 16.94
C GLU A 157 -9.06 23.01 16.09
N THR A 158 -7.82 22.67 16.39
CA THR A 158 -7.16 21.50 15.81
C THR A 158 -6.79 20.49 16.88
N TYR A 159 -6.97 19.21 16.57
CA TYR A 159 -6.71 18.09 17.47
C TYR A 159 -5.60 17.22 16.90
N TYR A 160 -4.67 16.82 17.75
CA TYR A 160 -3.53 15.98 17.40
C TYR A 160 -3.47 14.83 18.39
N ALA A 161 -3.86 13.63 17.98
CA ALA A 161 -4.08 12.50 18.87
C ALA A 161 -3.16 11.29 18.59
N HIS A 162 -3.26 10.30 19.47
CA HIS A 162 -2.49 9.05 19.47
C HIS A 162 -0.97 9.24 19.64
N ASN A 163 -0.52 10.39 20.15
CA ASN A 163 0.90 10.71 20.27
C ASN A 163 1.66 9.76 21.23
N SER A 164 2.95 9.57 21.00
CA SER A 164 3.86 8.89 21.93
C SER A 164 4.32 9.83 23.03
N SER A 165 4.52 11.11 22.73
CA SER A 165 4.92 12.15 23.70
C SER A 165 4.36 13.52 23.31
N LEU A 166 4.18 14.38 24.30
CA LEU A 166 3.70 15.76 24.15
C LEU A 166 4.86 16.71 24.44
N ARG A 167 5.01 17.77 23.65
CA ARG A 167 6.12 18.74 23.74
C ARG A 167 5.67 20.12 24.21
N VAL A 168 4.37 20.32 24.37
CA VAL A 168 3.76 21.57 24.84
C VAL A 168 2.79 21.28 26.00
N LYS A 169 2.48 22.30 26.79
CA LYS A 169 1.52 22.27 27.90
C LYS A 169 0.38 23.28 27.65
N LYS A 170 -0.73 23.12 28.38
CA LYS A 170 -1.87 24.05 28.31
C LYS A 170 -1.39 25.48 28.60
N GLY A 171 -1.82 26.42 27.76
CA GLY A 171 -1.49 27.84 27.86
C GLY A 171 -0.28 28.27 27.01
N ASP A 172 0.51 27.33 26.49
CA ASP A 172 1.61 27.67 25.59
C ASP A 172 1.08 28.33 24.31
N LYS A 173 1.74 29.40 23.87
CA LYS A 173 1.55 29.96 22.54
C LYS A 173 2.42 29.17 21.56
N VAL A 174 1.86 28.82 20.41
CA VAL A 174 2.56 28.10 19.35
C VAL A 174 2.39 28.85 18.05
N THR A 175 3.43 28.82 17.23
CA THR A 175 3.42 29.29 15.85
C THR A 175 3.25 28.11 14.90
N LYS A 176 2.69 28.38 13.73
CA LYS A 176 2.52 27.40 12.66
C LYS A 176 3.86 26.71 12.36
N GLY A 177 3.87 25.38 12.42
CA GLY A 177 5.07 24.56 12.21
C GLY A 177 5.86 24.21 13.48
N ASP A 178 5.52 24.78 14.64
CA ASP A 178 6.17 24.40 15.90
C ASP A 178 5.92 22.94 16.26
N VAL A 179 6.95 22.24 16.73
CA VAL A 179 6.83 20.84 17.15
C VAL A 179 6.07 20.76 18.48
N ILE A 180 4.87 20.21 18.44
CA ILE A 180 3.96 20.14 19.60
C ILE A 180 3.87 18.75 20.23
N ALA A 181 4.20 17.71 19.47
CA ALA A 181 4.15 16.32 19.93
C ALA A 181 5.02 15.43 19.06
N LEU A 182 5.17 14.17 19.48
CA LEU A 182 5.66 13.10 18.62
C LEU A 182 4.55 12.07 18.42
N SER A 183 4.30 11.64 17.19
CA SER A 183 3.30 10.63 16.84
C SER A 183 3.55 9.31 17.57
N GLY A 184 2.53 8.47 17.66
CA GLY A 184 2.65 7.17 18.31
C GLY A 184 1.40 6.33 18.13
N ASN A 185 1.12 5.50 19.13
CA ASN A 185 -0.02 4.57 19.14
C ASN A 185 -0.77 4.58 20.48
N SER A 186 -0.87 5.73 21.14
CA SER A 186 -1.54 5.82 22.45
C SER A 186 -3.07 5.87 22.31
N GLY A 187 -3.81 5.52 23.37
CA GLY A 187 -5.28 5.50 23.33
C GLY A 187 -5.83 4.29 22.56
N LYS A 188 -7.00 4.44 21.93
CA LYS A 188 -7.67 3.38 21.17
C LYS A 188 -7.24 3.45 19.71
N SER A 189 -6.10 2.84 19.39
CA SER A 189 -5.48 2.84 18.06
C SER A 189 -4.97 1.45 17.68
N THR A 190 -5.02 1.10 16.39
CA THR A 190 -4.59 -0.21 15.86
C THR A 190 -3.13 -0.24 15.39
N GLY A 191 -2.50 0.93 15.23
CA GLY A 191 -1.12 1.07 14.80
C GLY A 191 -0.68 2.53 14.85
N SER A 192 0.63 2.76 14.75
CA SER A 192 1.16 4.12 14.87
C SER A 192 0.67 5.04 13.75
N HIS A 193 0.04 6.15 14.12
CA HIS A 193 -0.47 7.17 13.21
C HIS A 193 -0.72 8.49 13.95
N LEU A 194 -0.97 9.57 13.22
CA LEU A 194 -1.56 10.80 13.74
C LEU A 194 -3.05 10.80 13.38
N HIS A 195 -3.92 10.94 14.37
CA HIS A 195 -5.31 11.33 14.14
C HIS A 195 -5.41 12.85 14.26
N PHE A 196 -5.80 13.51 13.17
CA PHE A 196 -5.90 14.96 13.04
C PHE A 196 -7.35 15.39 12.79
N GLU A 197 -7.86 16.31 13.61
CA GLU A 197 -9.18 16.92 13.39
C GLU A 197 -9.07 18.43 13.22
N VAL A 198 -10.01 18.98 12.45
CA VAL A 198 -10.32 20.41 12.42
C VAL A 198 -11.75 20.56 12.90
N ARG A 199 -12.00 21.52 13.80
CA ARG A 199 -13.33 21.87 14.27
C ARG A 199 -13.58 23.36 14.11
N ILE A 200 -14.77 23.73 13.64
CA ILE A 200 -15.21 25.12 13.50
C ILE A 200 -16.45 25.34 14.34
N ALA A 201 -16.37 26.28 15.28
CA ALA A 201 -17.44 26.56 16.24
C ALA A 201 -17.95 25.27 16.95
N GLY A 202 -17.03 24.36 17.26
CA GLY A 202 -17.31 23.08 17.92
C GLY A 202 -17.71 21.92 16.99
N ASN A 203 -18.00 22.17 15.72
CA ASN A 203 -18.41 21.13 14.77
C ASN A 203 -17.21 20.49 14.05
N HIS A 204 -17.18 19.16 13.93
CA HIS A 204 -16.17 18.45 13.15
C HIS A 204 -16.35 18.70 11.66
N VAL A 205 -15.29 19.13 11.00
CA VAL A 205 -15.26 19.31 9.54
C VAL A 205 -14.19 18.41 8.94
N ASP A 206 -14.33 18.11 7.65
CA ASP A 206 -13.32 17.36 6.90
C ASP A 206 -12.01 18.16 6.85
N PRO A 207 -10.93 17.71 7.52
CA PRO A 207 -9.66 18.43 7.55
C PRO A 207 -9.06 18.63 6.16
N LEU A 208 -9.29 17.69 5.23
CA LEU A 208 -8.66 17.71 3.90
C LEU A 208 -9.16 18.86 3.03
N LYS A 209 -10.31 19.47 3.35
CA LYS A 209 -10.82 20.67 2.66
C LYS A 209 -9.94 21.91 2.86
N TYR A 210 -9.10 21.92 3.89
CA TYR A 210 -8.20 23.04 4.23
C TYR A 210 -6.77 22.85 3.73
N PHE A 211 -6.52 21.83 2.94
CA PHE A 211 -5.20 21.50 2.43
C PHE A 211 -5.25 21.46 0.90
N ARG A 212 -4.22 22.03 0.23
CA ARG A 212 -4.02 21.82 -1.19
C ARG A 212 -3.22 20.54 -1.26
N VAL A 213 -3.83 19.50 -1.82
CA VAL A 213 -3.07 18.34 -2.29
C VAL A 213 -2.36 18.82 -3.55
N GLU A 214 -1.19 19.44 -3.40
CA GLU A 214 -0.28 19.61 -4.53
C GLU A 214 0.42 18.27 -4.73
N ARG A 215 0.21 17.68 -5.91
CA ARG A 215 0.99 16.53 -6.34
C ARG A 215 2.42 17.02 -6.52
N VAL A 216 3.27 16.80 -5.52
CA VAL A 216 4.71 16.82 -5.78
C VAL A 216 4.98 15.55 -6.55
N ILE A 217 5.25 15.72 -7.84
CA ILE A 217 5.65 14.64 -8.75
C ILE A 217 6.94 14.07 -8.12
N PRO A 218 6.91 12.90 -7.46
CA PRO A 218 8.14 12.29 -7.03
C PRO A 218 8.92 11.97 -8.30
N ASP A 219 10.25 12.03 -8.26
CA ASP A 219 11.04 11.37 -9.29
C ASP A 219 10.83 9.85 -9.14
N ASP A 220 9.72 9.37 -9.70
CA ASP A 220 9.32 7.98 -9.77
C ASP A 220 9.81 7.33 -11.06
N GLY A 221 10.58 8.06 -11.88
CA GLY A 221 11.03 7.65 -13.20
C GLY A 221 9.90 7.40 -14.20
N LEU A 222 8.65 7.70 -13.83
CA LEU A 222 7.47 7.49 -14.65
C LEU A 222 7.32 8.69 -15.61
N PRO A 223 7.40 8.48 -16.93
CA PRO A 223 7.27 9.58 -17.87
C PRO A 223 5.83 10.10 -17.93
N GLU A 224 5.71 11.36 -18.32
CA GLU A 224 4.46 12.14 -18.36
C GLU A 224 3.34 11.47 -19.18
N ASP A 225 3.71 10.67 -20.17
CA ASP A 225 2.73 9.93 -20.97
C ASP A 225 2.02 8.84 -20.17
N LEU A 226 2.69 8.24 -19.17
CA LEU A 226 2.14 7.22 -18.27
C LEU A 226 1.56 7.79 -16.97
N LYS A 227 1.67 9.11 -16.75
CA LYS A 227 1.07 9.79 -15.59
C LYS A 227 -0.45 9.82 -15.66
N PHE A 228 -1.08 9.99 -14.49
CA PHE A 228 -2.52 9.94 -14.37
C PHE A 228 -3.20 10.96 -15.29
N LYS A 229 -4.11 10.44 -16.11
CA LYS A 229 -5.10 11.18 -16.88
C LYS A 229 -6.43 10.51 -16.63
N LYS A 230 -7.46 11.31 -16.38
CA LYS A 230 -8.79 10.77 -16.11
C LYS A 230 -9.33 10.11 -17.37
N ALA A 231 -9.33 8.78 -17.40
CA ALA A 231 -9.84 8.01 -18.54
C ALA A 231 -11.34 8.25 -18.75
N ASN A 232 -11.78 8.26 -20.02
CA ASN A 232 -13.19 8.42 -20.33
C ASN A 232 -13.99 7.19 -19.88
N LYS A 233 -14.74 7.35 -18.79
CA LYS A 233 -15.44 6.24 -18.11
C LYS A 233 -16.39 5.49 -19.04
N ASN A 234 -17.17 6.23 -19.82
CA ASN A 234 -18.20 5.67 -20.70
C ASN A 234 -17.58 4.92 -21.88
N LYS A 235 -16.55 5.49 -22.51
CA LYS A 235 -15.81 4.82 -23.58
C LYS A 235 -15.06 3.60 -23.07
N LEU A 236 -14.45 3.67 -21.87
CA LEU A 236 -13.73 2.54 -21.28
C LEU A 236 -14.67 1.36 -21.00
N LYS A 237 -15.83 1.66 -20.40
CA LYS A 237 -16.89 0.68 -20.16
C LYS A 237 -17.31 0.02 -21.47
N LYS A 238 -17.67 0.82 -22.47
CA LYS A 238 -18.05 0.32 -23.81
C LYS A 238 -16.94 -0.54 -24.43
N TRP A 239 -15.69 -0.10 -24.37
CA TRP A 239 -14.54 -0.81 -24.92
C TRP A 239 -14.35 -2.20 -24.31
N LEU A 240 -14.59 -2.35 -23.00
CA LEU A 240 -14.56 -3.62 -22.30
C LEU A 240 -15.82 -4.47 -22.58
N GLU A 241 -16.99 -3.85 -22.73
CA GLU A 241 -18.23 -4.53 -23.13
C GLU A 241 -18.13 -5.17 -24.51
N ASP A 242 -17.60 -4.43 -25.50
CA ASP A 242 -17.40 -4.89 -26.87
C ASP A 242 -16.45 -6.12 -26.92
N ARG A 243 -15.53 -6.23 -25.95
CA ARG A 243 -14.63 -7.38 -25.75
C ARG A 243 -15.21 -8.47 -24.86
N LYS A 244 -16.48 -8.37 -24.48
CA LYS A 244 -17.17 -9.31 -23.57
C LYS A 244 -16.39 -9.51 -22.26
N SER A 245 -15.76 -8.46 -21.74
CA SER A 245 -14.96 -8.50 -20.51
C SER A 245 -15.82 -8.46 -19.24
N TYR A 246 -15.48 -9.28 -18.25
CA TYR A 246 -16.10 -9.25 -16.92
C TYR A 246 -15.77 -7.94 -16.17
N LEU A 247 -14.70 -7.25 -16.56
CA LEU A 247 -14.23 -5.99 -15.98
C LEU A 247 -15.02 -4.76 -16.47
N ALA A 248 -15.99 -4.95 -17.37
CA ALA A 248 -16.89 -3.88 -17.85
C ALA A 248 -17.86 -3.34 -16.77
N LYS A 249 -17.92 -3.93 -15.58
CA LYS A 249 -18.80 -3.45 -14.51
C LYS A 249 -18.32 -2.12 -13.96
N GLU A 250 -19.25 -1.24 -13.64
CA GLU A 250 -19.00 0.12 -13.13
C GLU A 250 -17.97 0.14 -11.99
N SER A 251 -18.11 -0.75 -11.01
CA SER A 251 -17.23 -0.81 -9.84
C SER A 251 -15.77 -1.13 -10.18
N PHE A 252 -15.51 -1.89 -11.25
CA PHE A 252 -14.14 -2.15 -11.72
C PHE A 252 -13.56 -0.94 -12.44
N ILE A 253 -14.36 -0.26 -13.26
CA ILE A 253 -13.95 0.98 -13.95
C ILE A 253 -13.57 2.04 -12.93
N GLU A 254 -14.40 2.24 -11.91
CA GLU A 254 -14.12 3.16 -10.81
C GLU A 254 -12.87 2.78 -10.05
N SER A 255 -12.66 1.49 -9.78
CA SER A 255 -11.47 1.01 -9.09
C SER A 255 -10.19 1.20 -9.90
N PHE A 256 -10.23 1.05 -11.24
CA PHE A 256 -9.10 1.38 -12.12
C PHE A 256 -8.74 2.86 -12.04
N ILE A 257 -9.74 3.74 -12.20
CA ILE A 257 -9.55 5.20 -12.17
C ILE A 257 -9.06 5.64 -10.79
N ALA A 258 -9.64 5.10 -9.71
CA ALA A 258 -9.24 5.40 -8.35
C ALA A 258 -7.80 4.97 -8.06
N ALA A 259 -7.40 3.76 -8.48
CA ALA A 259 -6.02 3.31 -8.37
C ALA A 259 -5.06 4.19 -9.20
N GLY A 260 -5.41 4.50 -10.45
CA GLY A 260 -4.61 5.40 -11.27
C GLY A 260 -4.40 6.77 -10.60
N ASN A 261 -5.49 7.38 -10.13
CA ASN A 261 -5.46 8.68 -9.45
C ASN A 261 -4.59 8.64 -8.18
N GLN A 262 -4.73 7.58 -7.39
CA GLN A 262 -4.02 7.40 -6.12
C GLN A 262 -2.49 7.29 -6.29
N TYR A 263 -2.02 6.73 -7.40
CA TYR A 263 -0.60 6.48 -7.67
C TYR A 263 -0.03 7.36 -8.78
N ASP A 264 -0.80 8.36 -9.23
CA ASP A 264 -0.43 9.22 -10.36
C ASP A 264 -0.08 8.43 -11.64
N LEU A 265 -0.78 7.32 -11.85
CA LEU A 265 -0.58 6.39 -12.95
C LEU A 265 -1.79 6.42 -13.90
N ASP A 266 -1.54 6.37 -15.21
CA ASP A 266 -2.62 6.27 -16.19
C ASP A 266 -3.44 4.98 -15.94
N PRO A 267 -4.74 5.10 -15.61
CA PRO A 267 -5.58 3.93 -15.35
C PRO A 267 -5.73 3.02 -16.59
N LEU A 268 -5.54 3.52 -17.81
CA LEU A 268 -5.53 2.69 -19.01
C LEU A 268 -4.33 1.74 -19.06
N LEU A 269 -3.21 2.06 -18.40
CA LEU A 269 -2.08 1.14 -18.31
C LEU A 269 -2.44 -0.07 -17.44
N LEU A 270 -3.16 0.16 -16.32
CA LEU A 270 -3.67 -0.92 -15.49
C LEU A 270 -4.61 -1.83 -16.28
N VAL A 271 -5.51 -1.26 -17.08
CA VAL A 271 -6.40 -2.04 -17.97
C VAL A 271 -5.57 -2.85 -18.98
N ALA A 272 -4.56 -2.24 -19.61
CA ALA A 272 -3.67 -2.91 -20.57
C ALA A 272 -2.93 -4.11 -19.96
N ILE A 273 -2.47 -3.99 -18.71
CA ILE A 273 -1.87 -5.08 -17.95
C ILE A 273 -2.87 -6.24 -17.79
N THR A 274 -4.14 -5.98 -17.41
CA THR A 274 -5.14 -7.05 -17.33
C THR A 274 -5.42 -7.74 -18.67
N GLY A 275 -5.28 -6.99 -19.77
CA GLY A 275 -5.32 -7.52 -21.12
C GLY A 275 -4.20 -8.52 -21.39
N GLN A 276 -2.98 -8.12 -21.04
CA GLN A 276 -1.80 -8.95 -21.23
C GLN A 276 -1.77 -10.18 -20.32
N GLU A 277 -2.25 -10.06 -19.08
CA GLU A 277 -2.18 -11.12 -18.07
C GLU A 277 -3.35 -12.09 -18.15
N GLN A 278 -4.56 -11.59 -18.40
CA GLN A 278 -5.80 -12.36 -18.25
C GLN A 278 -6.80 -12.11 -19.39
N SER A 279 -6.35 -11.59 -20.54
CA SER A 279 -7.19 -11.32 -21.71
C SER A 279 -8.43 -10.49 -21.36
N PHE A 280 -8.28 -9.52 -20.46
CA PHE A 280 -9.37 -8.69 -19.92
C PHE A 280 -10.47 -9.48 -19.19
N VAL A 281 -10.19 -10.70 -18.73
CA VAL A 281 -11.13 -11.57 -18.00
C VAL A 281 -12.44 -11.80 -18.78
N PRO A 282 -12.44 -12.67 -19.82
CA PRO A 282 -13.64 -12.92 -20.63
C PRO A 282 -14.84 -13.36 -19.77
N LYS A 283 -16.03 -12.80 -20.02
CA LYS A 283 -17.27 -13.10 -19.27
C LYS A 283 -17.64 -14.59 -19.29
N ASN A 284 -17.32 -15.29 -20.38
CA ASN A 284 -17.60 -16.72 -20.54
C ASN A 284 -16.55 -17.63 -19.87
N HIS A 285 -15.49 -17.08 -19.29
CA HIS A 285 -14.50 -17.88 -18.59
C HIS A 285 -15.10 -18.46 -17.30
N ARG A 286 -14.97 -19.78 -17.08
CA ARG A 286 -15.57 -20.48 -15.92
C ARG A 286 -15.15 -19.89 -14.57
N LYS A 287 -13.93 -19.35 -14.50
CA LYS A 287 -13.36 -18.69 -13.31
C LYS A 287 -13.37 -17.15 -13.38
N ALA A 288 -14.14 -16.53 -14.29
CA ALA A 288 -14.12 -15.07 -14.49
C ALA A 288 -14.25 -14.26 -13.19
N LYS A 289 -15.17 -14.65 -12.30
CA LYS A 289 -15.37 -14.02 -10.98
C LYS A 289 -14.17 -14.18 -10.03
N GLN A 290 -13.42 -15.28 -10.14
CA GLN A 290 -12.23 -15.52 -9.33
C GLN A 290 -11.05 -14.72 -9.90
N ILE A 291 -10.83 -14.79 -11.21
CA ILE A 291 -9.78 -14.04 -11.91
C ILE A 291 -9.97 -12.53 -11.72
N SER A 292 -11.22 -12.04 -11.76
CA SER A 292 -11.49 -10.62 -11.56
C SER A 292 -11.11 -10.10 -10.17
N LYS A 293 -10.71 -10.95 -9.21
CA LYS A 293 -10.18 -10.48 -7.92
C LYS A 293 -8.73 -10.04 -8.02
N ASN A 294 -7.94 -10.66 -8.90
CA ASN A 294 -6.58 -10.25 -9.24
C ASN A 294 -6.29 -10.52 -10.73
N PRO A 295 -6.76 -9.65 -11.63
CA PRO A 295 -6.53 -9.82 -13.06
C PRO A 295 -5.13 -9.36 -13.52
N PHE A 296 -4.32 -8.81 -12.61
CA PHE A 296 -2.98 -8.28 -12.89
C PHE A 296 -1.88 -9.34 -12.68
N ASN A 297 -2.24 -10.50 -12.13
CA ASN A 297 -1.31 -11.60 -11.84
C ASN A 297 -0.07 -11.17 -11.00
N VAL A 298 -0.23 -10.14 -10.18
CA VAL A 298 0.84 -9.65 -9.31
C VAL A 298 1.17 -10.66 -8.20
N PHE A 299 2.46 -11.04 -8.12
CA PHE A 299 3.14 -11.81 -7.07
C PHE A 299 2.33 -12.94 -6.38
N GLY A 300 1.96 -13.99 -7.13
CA GLY A 300 1.53 -15.27 -6.53
C GLY A 300 0.20 -15.22 -5.79
N SER A 301 -0.64 -14.20 -5.99
CA SER A 301 -1.88 -14.00 -5.19
C SER A 301 -2.98 -15.06 -5.38
N TRP A 302 -2.75 -16.12 -6.16
CA TRP A 302 -3.65 -17.28 -6.21
C TRP A 302 -3.61 -18.12 -4.93
N GLU A 303 -2.48 -18.12 -4.20
CA GLU A 303 -2.29 -18.99 -3.04
C GLU A 303 -2.59 -18.31 -1.69
N VAL A 304 -2.75 -16.98 -1.65
CA VAL A 304 -2.68 -16.28 -0.37
C VAL A 304 -4.01 -15.66 0.11
N TYR A 305 -4.82 -14.90 -0.65
CA TYR A 305 -6.04 -14.32 -0.04
C TYR A 305 -7.21 -14.00 -0.99
N GLY A 306 -8.43 -14.02 -0.41
CA GLY A 306 -9.66 -13.48 -0.98
C GLY A 306 -9.66 -11.95 -1.10
N GLU A 307 -8.72 -11.40 -1.86
CA GLU A 307 -8.58 -9.95 -2.06
C GLU A 307 -9.68 -9.38 -2.97
N SER A 308 -10.03 -8.11 -2.77
CA SER A 308 -10.92 -7.36 -3.67
C SER A 308 -10.12 -6.87 -4.88
N PHE A 309 -10.80 -6.68 -6.01
CA PHE A 309 -10.20 -6.06 -7.20
C PHE A 309 -9.56 -4.70 -6.90
N GLU A 310 -10.18 -3.91 -6.02
CA GLU A 310 -9.66 -2.61 -5.60
C GLU A 310 -8.26 -2.74 -4.99
N LYS A 311 -8.06 -3.72 -4.10
CA LYS A 311 -6.75 -3.96 -3.47
C LYS A 311 -5.72 -4.41 -4.49
N SER A 312 -6.07 -5.33 -5.40
CA SER A 312 -5.13 -5.82 -6.42
C SER A 312 -4.78 -4.75 -7.46
N ALA A 313 -5.71 -3.88 -7.84
CA ALA A 313 -5.44 -2.72 -8.70
C ALA A 313 -4.46 -1.75 -8.06
N LYS A 314 -4.61 -1.47 -6.76
CA LYS A 314 -3.67 -0.65 -5.99
C LYS A 314 -2.27 -1.29 -5.93
N ILE A 315 -2.18 -2.60 -5.70
CA ILE A 315 -0.89 -3.33 -5.68
C ILE A 315 -0.23 -3.28 -7.07
N ALA A 316 -0.99 -3.46 -8.14
CA ALA A 316 -0.48 -3.37 -9.50
C ALA A 316 0.06 -1.97 -9.81
N ALA A 317 -0.67 -0.91 -9.45
CA ALA A 317 -0.21 0.47 -9.60
C ALA A 317 1.09 0.73 -8.81
N ALA A 318 1.12 0.37 -7.52
CA ALA A 318 2.31 0.49 -6.69
C ALA A 318 3.53 -0.24 -7.28
N THR A 319 3.30 -1.43 -7.86
CA THR A 319 4.34 -2.22 -8.50
C THR A 319 4.92 -1.50 -9.72
N VAL A 320 4.08 -0.91 -10.57
CA VAL A 320 4.53 -0.11 -11.71
C VAL A 320 5.35 1.09 -11.25
N ILE A 321 4.90 1.83 -10.24
CA ILE A 321 5.64 2.99 -9.68
C ILE A 321 6.99 2.55 -9.11
N LYS A 322 7.02 1.47 -8.33
CA LYS A 322 8.28 0.93 -7.77
C LYS A 322 9.27 0.60 -8.89
N LEU A 323 8.81 -0.10 -9.93
CA LEU A 323 9.67 -0.58 -11.01
C LEU A 323 10.08 0.53 -11.99
N SER A 324 9.36 1.66 -12.03
CA SER A 324 9.66 2.76 -12.95
C SER A 324 10.89 3.58 -12.53
N LYS A 325 11.31 3.49 -11.26
CA LYS A 325 12.46 4.22 -10.74
C LYS A 325 13.79 3.80 -11.36
N ASP A 326 14.75 4.72 -11.35
CA ASP A 326 16.13 4.56 -11.84
C ASP A 326 16.19 4.07 -13.30
N ARG A 327 15.17 4.42 -14.10
CA ARG A 327 15.10 4.08 -15.51
C ARG A 327 16.26 4.75 -16.26
N PRO A 328 17.11 4.00 -16.99
CA PRO A 328 18.13 4.60 -17.83
C PRO A 328 17.54 5.55 -18.85
N GLU A 329 18.27 6.62 -19.17
CA GLU A 329 17.88 7.56 -20.21
C GLU A 329 17.69 6.83 -21.55
N GLY A 330 16.62 7.19 -22.29
CA GLY A 330 16.26 6.54 -23.55
C GLY A 330 15.64 5.13 -23.45
N GLU A 331 15.67 4.47 -22.29
CA GLU A 331 15.07 3.14 -22.13
C GLU A 331 13.53 3.23 -22.11
N HIS A 332 12.85 2.38 -22.89
CA HIS A 332 11.39 2.38 -22.95
C HIS A 332 10.78 2.04 -21.57
N PRO A 333 9.81 2.80 -21.04
CA PRO A 333 9.31 2.63 -19.67
C PRO A 333 8.77 1.24 -19.37
N LEU A 334 7.92 0.70 -20.25
CA LEU A 334 7.37 -0.64 -20.06
C LEU A 334 8.42 -1.75 -20.21
N LYS A 335 9.48 -1.49 -21.01
CA LYS A 335 10.60 -2.43 -21.14
C LYS A 335 11.43 -2.41 -19.87
N TRP A 336 11.64 -1.23 -19.28
CA TRP A 336 12.35 -1.06 -18.01
C TRP A 336 11.68 -1.77 -16.85
N ILE A 337 10.36 -1.61 -16.66
CA ILE A 337 9.64 -2.32 -15.58
C ILE A 337 9.66 -3.84 -15.77
N ASN A 338 9.93 -4.32 -16.98
CA ASN A 338 10.05 -5.74 -17.30
C ASN A 338 11.51 -6.21 -17.48
N SER A 339 12.49 -5.34 -17.22
CA SER A 339 13.90 -5.65 -17.45
C SER A 339 14.47 -6.44 -16.27
N LYS A 340 15.17 -7.56 -16.56
CA LYS A 340 15.92 -8.29 -15.54
C LYS A 340 17.11 -7.51 -14.98
N SER A 341 17.54 -6.44 -15.66
CA SER A 341 18.59 -5.54 -15.18
C SER A 341 18.07 -4.47 -14.23
N ASN A 342 16.75 -4.37 -14.01
CA ASN A 342 16.18 -3.41 -13.10
C ASN A 342 16.45 -3.84 -11.65
N PRO A 343 17.17 -3.03 -10.84
CA PRO A 343 17.57 -3.40 -9.49
C PRO A 343 16.39 -3.57 -8.52
N ARG A 344 15.18 -3.13 -8.90
CA ARG A 344 13.94 -3.27 -8.12
C ARG A 344 13.13 -4.51 -8.48
N GLY A 345 13.66 -5.35 -9.37
CA GLY A 345 13.00 -6.54 -9.91
C GLY A 345 12.37 -6.28 -11.27
N TYR A 346 11.52 -7.20 -11.73
CA TYR A 346 10.81 -7.11 -13.00
C TYR A 346 9.35 -7.55 -12.83
N TYR A 347 8.46 -7.01 -13.67
CA TYR A 347 7.03 -7.28 -13.57
C TYR A 347 6.69 -8.74 -13.93
N ALA A 348 7.15 -9.21 -15.09
CA ALA A 348 6.87 -10.55 -15.60
C ALA A 348 8.15 -11.26 -16.05
N SER A 349 8.20 -12.59 -15.87
CA SER A 349 9.36 -13.40 -16.27
C SER A 349 9.59 -13.44 -17.78
N HIS A 350 8.52 -13.24 -18.56
CA HIS A 350 8.57 -13.21 -20.02
C HIS A 350 9.13 -11.88 -20.53
N SER A 351 10.31 -11.91 -21.14
CA SER A 351 11.08 -10.71 -21.54
C SER A 351 10.35 -9.76 -22.49
N ARG A 352 9.41 -10.29 -23.31
CA ARG A 352 8.60 -9.51 -24.27
C ARG A 352 7.20 -9.15 -23.76
N TRP A 353 6.88 -9.40 -22.48
CA TRP A 353 5.58 -9.06 -21.88
C TRP A 353 5.18 -7.61 -22.13
N TRP A 354 6.13 -6.70 -21.99
CA TRP A 354 5.92 -5.26 -22.16
C TRP A 354 5.43 -4.87 -23.56
N ILE A 355 5.73 -5.67 -24.60
CA ILE A 355 5.28 -5.41 -25.98
C ILE A 355 3.76 -5.54 -26.07
N GLY A 356 3.20 -6.57 -25.43
CA GLY A 356 1.76 -6.80 -25.41
C GLY A 356 1.02 -5.76 -24.58
N VAL A 357 1.56 -5.40 -23.42
CA VAL A 357 1.04 -4.27 -22.62
C VAL A 357 1.05 -2.98 -23.43
N ASN A 358 2.17 -2.66 -24.09
CA ASN A 358 2.29 -1.45 -24.91
C ASN A 358 1.26 -1.43 -26.05
N LYS A 359 1.03 -2.57 -26.71
CA LYS A 359 0.02 -2.69 -27.77
C LYS A 359 -1.39 -2.41 -27.25
N PHE A 360 -1.77 -3.02 -26.13
CA PHE A 360 -3.08 -2.78 -25.52
C PHE A 360 -3.23 -1.34 -25.03
N TYR A 361 -2.19 -0.81 -24.39
CA TYR A 361 -2.19 0.56 -23.88
C TYR A 361 -2.38 1.58 -25.01
N ASN A 362 -1.68 1.43 -26.13
CA ASN A 362 -1.85 2.31 -27.29
C ASN A 362 -3.24 2.21 -27.93
N SER A 363 -3.83 1.01 -28.01
CA SER A 363 -5.21 0.83 -28.47
C SER A 363 -6.22 1.50 -27.54
N LEU A 364 -6.06 1.33 -26.22
CA LEU A 364 -6.90 1.99 -25.21
C LEU A 364 -6.79 3.52 -25.30
N ARG A 365 -5.58 4.08 -25.41
CA ARG A 365 -5.40 5.54 -25.55
C ARG A 365 -6.09 6.09 -26.79
N LYS A 366 -6.05 5.35 -27.90
CA LYS A 366 -6.68 5.76 -29.17
C LYS A 366 -8.20 5.65 -29.15
N GLU A 367 -8.75 4.56 -28.61
CA GLU A 367 -10.17 4.23 -28.69
C GLU A 367 -10.98 4.75 -27.50
N VAL A 368 -10.39 4.77 -26.30
CA VAL A 368 -11.01 5.24 -25.07
C VAL A 368 -10.69 6.71 -24.83
N GLY A 369 -9.40 7.06 -24.81
CA GLY A 369 -8.95 8.41 -24.51
C GLY A 369 -9.27 8.86 -23.08
N TYR A 370 -9.26 10.18 -22.88
CA TYR A 370 -9.40 10.84 -21.58
C TYR A 370 -10.59 11.82 -21.60
N ASP A 371 -11.11 12.15 -20.42
CA ASP A 371 -12.18 13.15 -20.23
C ASP A 371 -11.67 14.59 -20.36
#